data_AF-A0A928W8B3-F1
#
_entry.id   AF-A0A928W8B3-F1
#
_cell.length_a   1.000
_cell.length_b   1.000
_cell.length_c   1.000
_cell.angle_alpha   90.00
_cell.angle_beta   90.00
_cell.angle_gamma   90.00
#
_symmetry.space_group_name_H-M   'P 1'
#
loop_
_entity.id
_entity.type
_entity.pdbx_description
1 polymer ?
#
loop_
_entity_poly.entity_id
_entity_poly.type
_entity_poly.pdbx_seq_one_letter_code
_entity_poly.pdbx_strand_id
1 'polypeptide(L)'
;MQSLRNFLFRTIFWGWNLIFLAVVYFGILPFVGIWLVIATFEGDIPVDFCLTFLTLIAVPIVCSICGLRYFREPTELMRWFYGVEAPLVTWCLVRLFLIRELTLASTLILGTLLVCIVAFAIEVLQGYRANRRVFSVLQMIAHTLMLFMGVYLGMVLLFYALPVAVWLLIGLYHLAIAFLSFSWVEVLGQSITNGSMFIIFHPLSLLFILLFGFTTTLFVGMPFVDKSIY
;
A
#
# COMPACT_ATOMS: atom_id res chain seq x y z
N MET A 1 -15.80 20.34 12.70
CA MET A 1 -15.55 18.94 12.26
C MET A 1 -14.90 18.85 10.87
N GLN A 2 -15.33 19.62 9.85
CA GLN A 2 -14.74 19.54 8.49
C GLN A 2 -13.24 19.91 8.43
N SER A 3 -12.80 20.94 9.17
CA SER A 3 -11.37 21.33 9.23
C SER A 3 -10.47 20.20 9.75
N LEU A 4 -10.90 19.51 10.80
CA LEU A 4 -10.15 18.38 11.39
C LEU A 4 -10.08 17.18 10.42
N ARG A 5 -11.17 16.86 9.72
CA ARG A 5 -11.20 15.81 8.69
C ARG A 5 -10.25 16.12 7.53
N ASN A 6 -10.27 17.36 7.04
CA ASN A 6 -9.41 17.79 5.94
C ASN A 6 -7.93 17.75 6.33
N PHE A 7 -7.62 18.14 7.57
CA PHE A 7 -6.28 18.01 8.13
C PHE A 7 -5.83 16.54 8.23
N LEU A 8 -6.68 15.66 8.75
CA LEU A 8 -6.37 14.23 8.86
C LEU A 8 -6.09 13.59 7.50
N PHE A 9 -6.96 13.80 6.51
CA PHE A 9 -6.77 13.25 5.16
C PHE A 9 -5.48 13.75 4.50
N ARG A 10 -5.16 15.03 4.66
CA ARG A 10 -3.91 15.58 4.14
C ARG A 10 -2.70 14.95 4.84
N THR A 11 -2.73 14.84 6.16
CA THR A 11 -1.65 14.23 6.94
C THR A 11 -1.47 12.75 6.62
N ILE A 12 -2.56 12.01 6.43
CA ILE A 12 -2.53 10.60 6.02
C ILE A 12 -1.85 10.49 4.64
N PHE A 13 -2.30 11.26 3.65
CA PHE A 13 -1.71 11.22 2.29
C PHE A 13 -0.20 11.48 2.30
N TRP A 14 0.19 12.65 2.83
CA TRP A 14 1.59 13.07 2.80
C TRP A 14 2.47 12.23 3.73
N GLY A 15 1.93 11.84 4.89
CA GLY A 15 2.61 10.97 5.84
C GLY A 15 2.90 9.60 5.24
N TRP A 16 1.91 8.98 4.58
CA TRP A 16 2.10 7.70 3.91
C TRP A 16 3.09 7.77 2.76
N ASN A 17 3.02 8.80 1.92
CA ASN A 17 3.95 8.92 0.79
C ASN A 17 5.38 9.15 1.27
N LEU A 18 5.57 9.93 2.33
CA LEU A 18 6.88 10.11 2.95
C LEU A 18 7.41 8.81 3.55
N ILE A 19 6.56 8.05 4.26
CA ILE A 19 6.93 6.75 4.82
C ILE A 19 7.27 5.76 3.70
N PHE A 20 6.47 5.69 2.63
CA PHE A 20 6.74 4.82 1.48
C PHE A 20 8.06 5.17 0.82
N LEU A 21 8.32 6.46 0.57
CA LEU A 21 9.61 6.89 0.03
C LEU A 21 10.75 6.52 0.99
N ALA A 22 10.58 6.73 2.30
CA ALA A 22 11.60 6.34 3.27
C ALA A 22 11.87 4.81 3.24
N VAL A 23 10.83 3.98 3.21
CA VAL A 23 10.95 2.52 3.13
C VAL A 23 11.61 2.10 1.82
N VAL A 24 11.22 2.69 0.69
CA VAL A 24 11.79 2.35 -0.61
C VAL A 24 13.26 2.78 -0.68
N TYR A 25 13.59 4.02 -0.31
CA TYR A 25 14.95 4.56 -0.44
C TYR A 25 15.93 4.06 0.61
N PHE A 26 15.50 3.91 1.87
CA PHE A 26 16.39 3.44 2.95
C PHE A 26 16.31 1.92 3.18
N GLY A 27 15.21 1.28 2.80
CA GLY A 27 14.97 -0.15 3.05
C GLY A 27 15.09 -1.03 1.81
N ILE A 28 14.41 -0.70 0.72
CA ILE A 28 14.39 -1.61 -0.45
C ILE A 28 15.56 -1.34 -1.40
N LEU A 29 15.85 -0.08 -1.70
CA LEU A 29 16.86 0.33 -2.68
C LEU A 29 18.29 -0.16 -2.33
N PRO A 30 18.85 0.09 -1.13
CA PRO A 30 20.23 -0.30 -0.84
C PRO A 30 20.40 -1.81 -0.68
N PHE A 31 19.36 -2.51 -0.23
CA PHE A 31 19.45 -3.94 0.08
C PHE A 31 19.00 -4.85 -1.07
N VAL A 32 18.08 -4.39 -1.93
CA VAL A 32 17.53 -5.17 -3.05
C VAL A 32 17.79 -4.48 -4.38
N GLY A 33 17.55 -3.16 -4.46
CA GLY A 33 17.60 -2.42 -5.71
C GLY A 33 18.95 -2.43 -6.41
N ILE A 34 20.03 -2.14 -5.68
CA ILE A 34 21.38 -2.09 -6.25
C ILE A 34 21.78 -3.45 -6.82
N TRP A 35 21.57 -4.52 -6.04
CA TRP A 35 21.88 -5.89 -6.45
C TRP A 35 21.05 -6.34 -7.65
N LEU A 36 19.76 -5.98 -7.69
CA LEU A 36 18.87 -6.32 -8.78
C LEU A 36 19.28 -5.63 -10.09
N VAL A 37 19.71 -4.37 -10.03
CA VAL A 37 20.20 -3.63 -11.20
C VAL A 37 21.49 -4.24 -11.74
N ILE A 38 22.45 -4.55 -10.86
CA ILE A 38 23.72 -5.20 -11.26
C ILE A 38 23.45 -6.55 -11.93
N ALA A 39 22.66 -7.41 -11.29
CA ALA A 39 22.30 -8.72 -11.82
C ALA A 39 21.50 -8.64 -13.14
N THR A 40 20.76 -7.54 -13.37
CA THR A 40 20.09 -7.30 -14.65
C THR A 40 21.10 -6.97 -15.75
N PHE A 41 22.12 -6.15 -15.46
CA PHE A 41 23.19 -5.83 -16.42
C PHE A 41 24.09 -7.01 -16.73
N GLU A 42 24.28 -7.91 -15.76
CA GLU A 42 25.03 -9.17 -15.93
C GLU A 42 24.25 -10.22 -16.73
N GLY A 43 22.92 -10.02 -16.91
CA GLY A 43 22.05 -10.93 -17.66
C GLY A 43 21.44 -12.07 -16.84
N ASP A 44 21.67 -12.07 -15.53
CA ASP A 44 21.13 -13.08 -14.60
C ASP A 44 19.63 -12.89 -14.34
N ILE A 45 19.15 -11.64 -14.37
CA ILE A 45 17.76 -11.28 -14.12
C ILE A 45 17.13 -10.61 -15.35
N PRO A 46 15.90 -10.98 -15.77
CA PRO A 46 15.19 -10.31 -16.85
C PRO A 46 14.95 -8.82 -16.57
N VAL A 47 15.08 -7.99 -17.61
CA VAL A 47 14.91 -6.53 -17.56
C VAL A 47 13.54 -6.09 -17.02
N ASP A 48 12.51 -6.93 -17.19
CA ASP A 48 11.16 -6.69 -16.67
C ASP A 48 11.15 -6.43 -15.15
N PHE A 49 12.00 -7.12 -14.39
CA PHE A 49 12.09 -6.91 -12.95
C PHE A 49 12.67 -5.55 -12.61
N CYS A 50 13.73 -5.14 -13.32
CA CYS A 50 14.32 -3.81 -13.15
C CYS A 50 13.29 -2.71 -13.48
N LEU A 51 12.52 -2.87 -14.56
CA LEU A 51 11.43 -1.94 -14.92
C LEU A 51 10.35 -1.86 -13.83
N THR A 52 9.91 -3.00 -13.30
CA THR A 52 8.91 -3.02 -12.21
C THR A 52 9.45 -2.40 -10.92
N PHE A 53 10.74 -2.57 -10.64
CA PHE A 53 11.41 -1.95 -9.50
C PHE A 53 11.53 -0.44 -9.65
N LEU A 54 11.94 0.04 -10.82
CA LEU A 54 11.94 1.48 -11.13
C LEU A 54 10.54 2.07 -11.04
N THR A 55 9.52 1.32 -11.48
CA THR A 55 8.12 1.72 -11.34
C THR A 55 7.71 1.81 -9.87
N LEU A 56 8.11 0.86 -9.01
CA LEU A 56 7.84 0.90 -7.57
C LEU A 56 8.40 2.18 -6.92
N ILE A 57 9.59 2.63 -7.34
CA ILE A 57 10.19 3.88 -6.86
C ILE A 57 9.46 5.10 -7.43
N ALA A 58 9.14 5.07 -8.73
CA ALA A 58 8.55 6.20 -9.42
C ALA A 58 7.11 6.47 -8.98
N VAL A 59 6.32 5.44 -8.66
CA VAL A 59 4.88 5.57 -8.39
C VAL A 59 4.59 6.54 -7.23
N PRO A 60 5.18 6.40 -6.02
CA PRO A 60 4.91 7.34 -4.94
C PRO A 60 5.36 8.77 -5.23
N ILE A 61 6.44 8.93 -6.01
CA ILE A 61 6.96 10.24 -6.42
C ILE A 61 5.97 10.91 -7.38
N VAL A 62 5.56 10.20 -8.43
CA VAL A 62 4.62 10.69 -9.43
C VAL A 62 3.27 10.98 -8.77
N CYS A 63 2.78 10.10 -7.89
CA CYS A 63 1.53 10.32 -7.16
C CYS A 63 1.60 11.53 -6.23
N SER A 64 2.73 11.76 -5.55
CA SER A 64 2.93 12.95 -4.72
C SER A 64 2.96 14.25 -5.56
N ILE A 65 3.61 14.23 -6.72
CA ILE A 65 3.66 15.38 -7.64
C ILE A 65 2.27 15.66 -8.22
N CYS A 66 1.55 14.63 -8.65
CA CYS A 66 0.18 14.74 -9.15
C CYS A 66 -0.77 15.24 -8.04
N GLY A 67 -0.63 14.70 -6.83
CA GLY A 67 -1.32 15.13 -5.61
C GLY A 67 -1.20 16.62 -5.35
N LEU A 68 0.00 17.18 -5.52
CA LEU A 68 0.26 18.60 -5.32
C LEU A 68 -0.31 19.49 -6.43
N ARG A 69 -0.27 19.03 -7.69
CA ARG A 69 -0.60 19.83 -8.87
C ARG A 69 -2.09 19.85 -9.22
N TYR A 70 -2.77 18.71 -9.10
CA TYR A 70 -4.11 18.54 -9.64
C TYR A 70 -5.22 18.56 -8.60
N PHE A 71 -4.96 18.13 -7.36
CA PHE A 71 -6.01 17.97 -6.36
C PHE A 71 -5.94 19.02 -5.26
N ARG A 72 -7.04 19.75 -5.07
CA ARG A 72 -7.19 20.76 -3.99
C ARG A 72 -8.01 20.24 -2.83
N GLU A 73 -8.92 19.30 -3.09
CA GLU A 73 -9.78 18.71 -2.06
C GLU A 73 -9.14 17.46 -1.44
N PRO A 74 -9.18 17.33 -0.10
CA PRO A 74 -8.56 16.21 0.59
C PRO A 74 -9.25 14.86 0.32
N THR A 75 -10.51 14.88 -0.10
CA THR A 75 -11.28 13.71 -0.53
C THR A 75 -10.75 13.13 -1.84
N GLU A 76 -10.42 13.98 -2.80
CA GLU A 76 -9.82 13.56 -4.08
C GLU A 76 -8.40 13.02 -3.88
N LEU A 77 -7.60 13.61 -2.97
CA LEU A 77 -6.30 13.06 -2.57
C LEU A 77 -6.43 11.63 -2.02
N MET A 78 -7.42 11.38 -1.17
CA MET A 78 -7.66 10.03 -0.64
C MET A 78 -8.09 9.05 -1.73
N ARG A 79 -8.97 9.45 -2.65
CA ARG A 79 -9.37 8.61 -3.79
C ARG A 79 -8.18 8.26 -4.68
N TRP A 80 -7.28 9.23 -4.92
CA TRP A 80 -6.05 9.00 -5.68
C TRP A 80 -5.11 8.01 -4.98
N PHE A 81 -4.91 8.19 -3.68
CA PHE A 81 -4.05 7.30 -2.89
C PHE A 81 -4.56 5.86 -2.85
N TYR A 82 -5.83 5.67 -2.46
CA TYR A 82 -6.39 4.32 -2.31
C TYR A 82 -6.72 3.64 -3.64
N GLY A 83 -7.09 4.39 -4.67
CA GLY A 83 -7.51 3.81 -5.95
C GLY A 83 -6.42 3.73 -7.00
N VAL A 84 -5.33 4.49 -6.88
CA VAL A 84 -4.24 4.50 -7.87
C VAL A 84 -2.92 4.13 -7.22
N GLU A 85 -2.46 4.89 -6.24
CA GLU A 85 -1.12 4.70 -5.66
C GLU A 85 -0.97 3.35 -4.97
N ALA A 86 -1.84 3.02 -4.01
CA ALA A 86 -1.76 1.77 -3.26
C ALA A 86 -1.92 0.53 -4.16
N PRO A 87 -2.86 0.46 -5.13
CA PRO A 87 -2.94 -0.64 -6.08
C PRO A 87 -1.72 -0.77 -6.99
N LEU A 88 -1.14 0.34 -7.48
CA LEU A 88 0.09 0.31 -8.30
C LEU A 88 1.30 -0.20 -7.51
N VAL A 89 1.48 0.29 -6.28
CA VAL A 89 2.53 -0.18 -5.39
C VAL A 89 2.36 -1.67 -5.11
N THR A 90 1.14 -2.10 -4.79
CA THR A 90 0.81 -3.51 -4.56
C THR A 90 1.08 -4.37 -5.79
N TRP A 91 0.70 -3.91 -6.98
CA TRP A 91 0.97 -4.58 -8.24
C TRP A 91 2.48 -4.79 -8.46
N CYS A 92 3.29 -3.74 -8.19
CA CYS A 92 4.74 -3.84 -8.30
C CYS A 92 5.32 -4.84 -7.28
N LEU A 93 4.86 -4.82 -6.04
CA LEU A 93 5.32 -5.74 -5.00
C LEU A 93 4.96 -7.20 -5.32
N VAL A 94 3.73 -7.46 -5.77
CA VAL A 94 3.29 -8.80 -6.20
C VAL A 94 4.17 -9.30 -7.34
N ARG A 95 4.47 -8.43 -8.32
CA ARG A 95 5.33 -8.81 -9.45
C ARG A 95 6.79 -9.04 -9.05
N LEU A 96 7.34 -8.25 -8.12
CA LEU A 96 8.74 -8.39 -7.70
C LEU A 96 8.97 -9.59 -6.77
N PHE A 97 8.05 -9.84 -5.83
CA PHE A 97 8.28 -10.82 -4.75
C PHE A 97 7.51 -12.12 -4.91
N LEU A 98 6.32 -12.08 -5.50
CA LEU A 98 5.38 -13.20 -5.49
C LEU A 98 5.36 -13.94 -6.84
N ILE A 99 5.23 -13.21 -7.93
CA ILE A 99 5.17 -13.77 -9.29
C ILE A 99 6.54 -13.61 -9.93
N ARG A 100 7.39 -14.64 -9.88
CA ARG A 100 8.69 -14.63 -10.57
C ARG A 100 8.55 -14.89 -12.07
N GLU A 101 7.72 -15.87 -12.44
CA GLU A 101 7.52 -16.24 -13.85
C GLU A 101 6.22 -15.66 -14.40
N LEU A 102 6.29 -14.96 -15.54
CA LEU A 102 5.11 -14.48 -16.26
C LEU A 102 4.51 -15.64 -17.08
N THR A 103 3.66 -16.43 -16.45
CA THR A 103 2.75 -17.32 -17.17
C THR A 103 1.66 -16.50 -17.88
N LEU A 104 1.06 -17.07 -18.93
CA LEU A 104 -0.03 -16.42 -19.66
C LEU A 104 -1.19 -15.99 -18.73
N ALA A 105 -1.51 -16.82 -17.74
CA ALA A 105 -2.53 -16.52 -16.74
C ALA A 105 -2.15 -15.32 -15.85
N SER A 106 -0.92 -15.31 -15.32
CA SER A 106 -0.45 -14.19 -14.49
C SER A 106 -0.33 -12.88 -15.29
N THR A 107 0.08 -12.94 -16.56
CA THR A 107 0.14 -11.76 -17.43
C THR A 107 -1.24 -11.19 -17.68
N LEU A 108 -2.24 -12.04 -17.92
CA LEU A 108 -3.62 -11.61 -18.10
C LEU A 108 -4.17 -10.96 -16.82
N ILE A 109 -3.98 -11.60 -15.67
CA ILE A 109 -4.40 -11.08 -14.35
C ILE A 109 -3.75 -9.72 -14.03
N LEU A 110 -2.43 -9.62 -14.15
CA LEU A 110 -1.68 -8.39 -13.88
C LEU A 110 -2.01 -7.30 -14.90
N GLY A 111 -2.19 -7.66 -16.17
CA GLY A 111 -2.56 -6.74 -17.23
C GLY A 111 -3.96 -6.17 -17.03
N THR A 112 -4.95 -7.01 -16.71
CA THR A 112 -6.31 -6.53 -16.42
C THR A 112 -6.35 -5.63 -15.19
N LEU A 113 -5.56 -5.96 -14.14
CA LEU A 113 -5.46 -5.10 -12.97
C LEU A 113 -4.90 -3.72 -13.34
N LEU A 114 -3.81 -3.69 -14.11
CA LEU A 114 -3.18 -2.45 -14.55
C LEU A 114 -4.15 -1.59 -15.38
N VAL A 115 -4.90 -2.23 -16.29
CA VAL A 115 -5.94 -1.54 -17.09
C VAL A 115 -7.03 -0.94 -16.18
N CYS A 116 -7.50 -1.68 -15.18
CA CYS A 116 -8.50 -1.17 -14.23
C CYS A 116 -7.97 0.04 -13.44
N ILE A 117 -6.72 -0.02 -12.97
CA ILE A 117 -6.07 1.05 -12.23
C ILE A 117 -5.92 2.30 -13.10
N VAL A 118 -5.45 2.15 -14.33
CA VAL A 118 -5.30 3.27 -15.28
C VAL A 118 -6.65 3.89 -15.63
N ALA A 119 -7.67 3.06 -15.87
CA ALA A 119 -9.02 3.55 -16.11
C ALA A 119 -9.56 4.36 -14.92
N PHE A 120 -9.36 3.88 -13.69
CA PHE A 120 -9.73 4.60 -12.47
C PHE A 120 -8.95 5.91 -12.31
N ALA A 121 -7.64 5.89 -12.58
CA ALA A 121 -6.79 7.08 -12.51
C ALA A 121 -7.27 8.18 -13.47
N ILE A 122 -7.64 7.80 -14.70
CA ILE A 122 -8.20 8.73 -15.69
C ILE A 122 -9.53 9.32 -15.19
N GLU A 123 -10.39 8.49 -14.59
CA GLU A 123 -11.67 8.95 -14.02
C GLU A 123 -11.45 9.97 -12.91
N VAL A 124 -10.53 9.70 -11.98
CA VAL A 124 -10.22 10.61 -10.87
C VAL A 124 -9.63 11.94 -11.38
N LEU A 125 -8.78 11.91 -12.41
CA LEU A 125 -8.18 13.12 -12.98
C LEU A 125 -9.15 13.98 -13.80
N GLN A 126 -10.06 13.36 -14.57
CA GLN A 126 -10.95 14.08 -15.47
C GLN A 126 -12.29 14.47 -14.82
N GLY A 127 -12.59 13.88 -13.66
CA GLY A 127 -13.90 13.94 -13.02
C GLY A 127 -14.96 13.17 -13.82
N TYR A 128 -16.13 12.96 -13.20
CA TYR A 128 -17.24 12.20 -13.80
C TYR A 128 -17.86 13.01 -14.96
N ARG A 129 -17.24 12.97 -16.15
CA ARG A 129 -17.75 13.64 -17.35
C ARG A 129 -18.74 12.76 -18.09
N ALA A 130 -19.93 12.62 -17.52
CA ALA A 130 -21.06 11.88 -18.09
C ALA A 130 -21.53 12.39 -19.48
N ASN A 131 -21.00 13.53 -19.95
CA ASN A 131 -21.50 14.20 -21.14
C ASN A 131 -21.05 13.58 -22.48
N ARG A 132 -20.11 12.61 -22.49
CA ARG A 132 -19.70 11.89 -23.73
C ARG A 132 -20.05 10.41 -23.63
N ARG A 133 -20.97 9.97 -24.51
CA ARG A 133 -21.49 8.59 -24.56
C ARG A 133 -20.39 7.52 -24.62
N VAL A 134 -19.32 7.76 -25.38
CA VAL A 134 -18.18 6.83 -25.50
C VAL A 134 -17.43 6.67 -24.17
N PHE A 135 -17.20 7.76 -23.45
CA PHE A 135 -16.51 7.72 -22.16
C PHE A 135 -17.35 7.01 -21.10
N SER A 136 -18.66 7.25 -21.09
CA SER A 136 -19.57 6.56 -20.17
C SER A 136 -19.60 5.04 -20.40
N VAL A 137 -19.61 4.59 -21.67
CA VAL A 137 -19.56 3.15 -21.97
C VAL A 137 -18.22 2.54 -21.56
N LEU A 138 -17.10 3.20 -21.87
CA LEU A 138 -15.78 2.72 -21.48
C LEU A 138 -15.64 2.62 -19.95
N GLN A 139 -16.17 3.61 -19.24
CA GLN A 139 -16.21 3.65 -17.79
C GLN A 139 -17.06 2.53 -17.21
N MET A 140 -18.22 2.23 -17.79
CA MET A 140 -19.09 1.14 -17.35
C MET A 140 -18.42 -0.23 -17.54
N ILE A 141 -17.71 -0.42 -18.65
CA ILE A 141 -16.91 -1.64 -18.91
C ILE A 141 -15.77 -1.73 -17.88
N ALA A 142 -15.05 -0.64 -17.62
CA ALA A 142 -13.95 -0.62 -16.66
C ALA A 142 -14.42 -0.96 -15.23
N HIS A 143 -15.54 -0.39 -14.78
CA HIS A 143 -16.12 -0.71 -13.46
C HIS A 143 -16.60 -2.15 -13.37
N THR A 144 -17.21 -2.67 -14.43
CA THR A 144 -17.62 -4.07 -14.48
C THR A 144 -16.40 -4.99 -14.40
N LEU A 145 -15.35 -4.69 -15.16
CA LEU A 145 -14.09 -5.45 -15.13
C LEU A 145 -13.42 -5.36 -13.75
N MET A 146 -13.42 -4.18 -13.13
CA MET A 146 -12.89 -3.96 -11.79
C MET A 146 -13.65 -4.77 -10.75
N LEU A 147 -14.98 -4.84 -10.85
CA LEU A 147 -15.82 -5.67 -9.97
C LEU A 147 -15.47 -7.15 -10.12
N PHE A 148 -15.43 -7.67 -11.36
CA PHE A 148 -15.06 -9.07 -11.61
C PHE A 148 -13.66 -9.39 -11.08
N MET A 149 -12.71 -8.48 -11.31
CA MET A 149 -11.34 -8.65 -10.84
C MET A 149 -11.24 -8.59 -9.31
N GLY A 150 -11.99 -7.69 -8.67
CA GLY A 150 -12.09 -7.60 -7.22
C GLY A 150 -12.68 -8.86 -6.59
N VAL A 151 -13.75 -9.41 -7.19
CA VAL A 151 -14.35 -10.69 -6.75
C VAL A 151 -13.38 -11.85 -6.94
N TYR A 152 -12.70 -11.92 -8.10
CA TYR A 152 -11.69 -12.95 -8.37
C TYR A 152 -10.54 -12.91 -7.36
N LEU A 153 -9.92 -11.73 -7.17
CA LEU A 153 -8.85 -11.56 -6.20
C LEU A 153 -9.33 -11.80 -4.78
N GLY A 154 -10.53 -11.35 -4.42
CA GLY A 154 -11.13 -11.60 -3.12
C GLY A 154 -11.27 -13.10 -2.83
N MET A 155 -11.73 -13.88 -3.81
CA MET A 155 -11.80 -15.34 -3.68
C MET A 155 -10.42 -15.98 -3.52
N VAL A 156 -9.42 -15.54 -4.28
CA VAL A 156 -8.03 -16.03 -4.13
C VAL A 156 -7.48 -15.66 -2.74
N LEU A 157 -7.72 -14.43 -2.29
CA LEU A 157 -7.31 -13.93 -0.99
C LEU A 157 -7.97 -14.70 0.16
N LEU A 158 -9.20 -15.20 0.02
CA LEU A 158 -9.86 -15.99 1.06
C LEU A 158 -9.09 -17.26 1.44
N PHE A 159 -8.39 -17.89 0.48
CA PHE A 159 -7.54 -19.05 0.76
C PHE A 159 -6.37 -18.70 1.69
N TYR A 160 -5.90 -17.46 1.68
CA TYR A 160 -4.83 -16.98 2.57
C TYR A 160 -5.38 -16.28 3.81
N ALA A 161 -6.47 -15.54 3.67
CA ALA A 161 -7.10 -14.77 4.74
C ALA A 161 -7.63 -15.69 5.84
N LEU A 162 -8.17 -16.86 5.51
CA LEU A 162 -8.65 -17.83 6.50
C LEU A 162 -7.51 -18.35 7.41
N PRO A 163 -6.40 -18.91 6.89
CA PRO A 163 -5.25 -19.28 7.70
C PRO A 163 -4.69 -18.12 8.53
N VAL A 164 -4.56 -16.93 7.92
CA VAL A 164 -4.06 -15.75 8.62
C VAL A 164 -5.00 -15.31 9.74
N ALA A 165 -6.32 -15.35 9.52
CA ALA A 165 -7.30 -15.02 10.54
C ALA A 165 -7.24 -15.99 11.73
N VAL A 166 -7.11 -17.30 11.46
CA VAL A 166 -6.92 -18.30 12.52
C VAL A 166 -5.62 -18.03 13.29
N TRP A 167 -4.52 -17.76 12.59
CA TRP A 167 -3.24 -17.45 13.21
C TRP A 167 -3.29 -16.17 14.05
N LEU A 168 -3.99 -15.13 13.57
CA LEU A 168 -4.24 -13.90 14.30
C LEU A 168 -5.09 -14.12 15.54
N LEU A 169 -6.14 -14.94 15.48
CA LEU A 169 -6.97 -15.25 16.65
C LEU A 169 -6.15 -15.99 17.72
N ILE A 170 -5.32 -16.95 17.32
CA ILE A 170 -4.39 -17.65 18.22
C ILE A 170 -3.38 -16.66 18.81
N GLY A 171 -2.78 -15.80 17.98
CA GLY A 171 -1.84 -14.77 18.42
C GLY A 171 -2.46 -13.77 19.39
N LEU A 172 -3.71 -13.34 19.13
CA LEU A 172 -4.44 -12.41 19.98
C LEU A 172 -4.84 -13.06 21.31
N TYR A 173 -5.18 -14.35 21.30
CA TYR A 173 -5.37 -15.15 22.51
C TYR A 173 -4.09 -15.21 23.36
N HIS A 174 -2.94 -15.53 22.75
CA HIS A 174 -1.65 -15.52 23.45
C HIS A 174 -1.27 -14.13 23.95
N LEU A 175 -1.51 -13.09 23.15
CA LEU A 175 -1.24 -11.70 23.54
C LEU A 175 -2.14 -11.27 24.70
N ALA A 176 -3.41 -11.67 24.73
CA ALA A 176 -4.30 -11.38 25.85
C ALA A 176 -3.80 -12.04 27.14
N ILE A 177 -3.37 -13.31 27.07
CA ILE A 177 -2.76 -14.00 28.22
C ILE A 177 -1.48 -13.30 28.66
N ALA A 178 -0.57 -13.00 27.73
CA ALA A 178 0.69 -12.33 28.03
C ALA A 178 0.47 -10.93 28.63
N PHE A 179 -0.48 -10.16 28.09
CA PHE A 179 -0.83 -8.83 28.58
C PHE A 179 -1.41 -8.90 30.00
N LEU A 180 -2.34 -9.84 30.24
CA LEU A 180 -2.94 -10.07 31.57
C LEU A 180 -1.98 -10.73 32.57
N SER A 181 -0.91 -11.37 32.11
CA SER A 181 0.11 -11.95 32.99
C SER A 181 1.00 -10.91 33.67
N PHE A 182 0.96 -9.64 33.22
CA PHE A 182 1.82 -8.54 33.69
C PHE A 182 3.34 -8.79 33.63
N SER A 183 3.79 -9.94 33.12
CA SER A 183 5.21 -10.28 32.93
C SER A 183 5.95 -9.26 32.06
N TRP A 184 5.24 -8.63 31.12
CA TRP A 184 5.78 -7.56 30.29
C TRP A 184 6.22 -6.35 31.10
N VAL A 185 5.62 -6.06 32.27
CA VAL A 185 6.02 -4.93 33.13
C VAL A 185 7.41 -5.16 33.72
N GLU A 186 7.72 -6.39 34.14
CA GLU A 186 9.04 -6.75 34.64
C GLU A 186 10.10 -6.64 33.54
N VAL A 187 9.80 -7.13 32.33
CA VAL A 187 10.68 -7.03 31.16
C VAL A 187 10.91 -5.56 30.79
N LEU A 188 9.86 -4.74 30.75
CA LEU A 188 9.96 -3.32 30.43
C LEU A 188 10.75 -2.56 31.50
N GLY A 189 10.52 -2.88 32.78
CA GLY A 189 11.28 -2.33 33.90
C GLY A 189 12.77 -2.69 33.82
N GLN A 190 13.10 -3.95 33.53
CA GLN A 190 14.48 -4.39 33.35
C GLN A 190 15.13 -3.74 32.12
N SER A 191 14.42 -3.59 31.01
CA SER A 191 14.91 -2.93 29.79
C SER A 191 15.22 -1.44 30.01
N ILE A 192 14.39 -0.74 30.79
CA ILE A 192 14.63 0.67 31.17
C ILE A 192 15.83 0.78 32.11
N THR A 193 15.93 -0.12 33.09
CA THR A 193 16.99 -0.07 34.12
C THR A 193 18.36 -0.48 33.58
N ASN A 194 18.41 -1.45 32.65
CA ASN A 194 19.66 -1.97 32.08
C ASN A 194 20.21 -1.16 30.89
N GLY A 195 19.71 0.06 30.64
CA GLY A 195 20.26 0.94 29.62
C GLY A 195 19.99 0.51 28.17
N SER A 196 19.05 -0.41 27.93
CA SER A 196 18.71 -0.91 26.58
C SER A 196 17.89 0.09 25.74
N MET A 197 17.81 1.37 26.14
CA MET A 197 17.17 2.43 25.35
C MET A 197 17.70 2.53 23.92
N PHE A 198 18.95 2.10 23.68
CA PHE A 198 19.54 2.03 22.34
C PHE A 198 18.73 1.15 21.36
N ILE A 199 18.04 0.12 21.85
CA ILE A 199 17.20 -0.77 21.02
C ILE A 199 15.89 -0.07 20.62
N ILE A 200 15.35 0.79 21.48
CA ILE A 200 14.11 1.55 21.21
C ILE A 200 14.39 2.70 20.24
N PHE A 201 15.52 3.39 20.40
CA PHE A 201 15.93 4.52 19.55
C PHE A 201 16.69 4.11 18.29
N HIS A 202 16.85 2.82 18.00
CA HIS A 202 17.43 2.39 16.74
C HIS A 202 16.55 2.92 15.59
N PRO A 203 17.13 3.46 14.50
CA PRO A 203 16.33 4.04 13.41
C PRO A 203 15.28 3.07 12.84
N LEU A 204 15.61 1.78 12.85
CA LEU A 204 14.76 0.70 12.35
C LEU A 204 13.58 0.38 13.29
N SER A 205 13.76 0.45 14.62
CA SER A 205 12.67 0.28 15.58
C SER A 205 11.74 1.49 15.57
N LEU A 206 12.27 2.71 15.44
CA LEU A 206 11.47 3.93 15.26
C LEU A 206 10.63 3.86 13.99
N LEU A 207 11.21 3.41 12.87
CA LEU A 207 10.49 3.18 11.62
C LEU A 207 9.38 2.13 11.79
N PHE A 208 9.65 1.05 12.52
CA PHE A 208 8.65 0.02 12.81
C PHE A 208 7.49 0.57 13.65
N ILE A 209 7.78 1.34 14.71
CA ILE A 209 6.76 1.98 15.55
C ILE A 209 5.95 2.99 14.74
N LEU A 210 6.59 3.78 13.88
CA LEU A 210 5.91 4.72 13.00
C LEU A 210 5.01 4.01 11.99
N LEU A 211 5.50 2.94 11.34
CA LEU A 211 4.70 2.11 10.44
C LEU A 211 3.51 1.47 11.16
N PHE A 212 3.73 0.93 12.35
CA PHE A 212 2.66 0.34 13.15
C PHE A 212 1.62 1.38 13.60
N GLY A 213 2.08 2.55 14.05
CA GLY A 213 1.21 3.68 14.37
C GLY A 213 0.42 4.17 13.16
N PHE A 214 1.05 4.32 12.00
CA PHE A 214 0.36 4.77 10.79
C PHE A 214 -0.59 3.70 10.22
N THR A 215 -0.24 2.42 10.25
CA THR A 215 -1.14 1.33 9.83
C THR A 215 -2.38 1.26 10.69
N THR A 216 -2.25 1.39 12.02
CA THR A 216 -3.44 1.46 12.90
C THR A 216 -4.31 2.66 12.57
N THR A 217 -3.73 3.81 12.21
CA THR A 217 -4.51 4.96 11.72
C THR A 217 -5.19 4.75 10.37
N LEU A 218 -4.62 3.93 9.47
CA LEU A 218 -5.31 3.52 8.24
C LEU A 218 -6.55 2.68 8.56
N PHE A 219 -6.40 1.64 9.39
CA PHE A 219 -7.51 0.75 9.73
C PHE A 219 -8.64 1.48 10.47
N VAL A 220 -8.31 2.41 11.36
CA VAL A 220 -9.29 3.23 12.07
C VAL A 220 -9.86 4.34 11.17
N GLY A 221 -9.06 4.88 10.25
CA GLY A 221 -9.44 5.95 9.32
C GLY A 221 -10.31 5.48 8.15
N MET A 222 -10.13 4.24 7.70
CA MET A 222 -10.82 3.62 6.56
C MET A 222 -12.36 3.74 6.62
N PRO A 223 -13.05 3.42 7.74
CA PRO A 223 -14.51 3.57 7.81
C PRO A 223 -15.01 5.03 7.71
N PHE A 224 -14.13 6.03 7.91
CA PHE A 224 -14.48 7.45 7.70
C PHE A 224 -14.28 7.88 6.25
N VAL A 225 -13.41 7.21 5.50
CA VAL A 225 -13.18 7.48 4.08
C VAL A 225 -14.34 6.91 3.25
N ASP A 226 -14.85 5.72 3.57
CA ASP A 226 -15.97 5.08 2.86
C ASP A 226 -17.25 5.94 2.85
N LYS A 227 -17.52 6.67 3.94
CA LYS A 227 -18.65 7.61 4.03
C LYS A 227 -18.47 8.90 3.23
N SER A 228 -17.30 9.13 2.63
CA SER A 228 -17.01 10.29 1.77
C SER A 228 -16.80 9.90 0.30
N ILE A 229 -16.74 8.60 0.00
CA ILE A 229 -16.60 8.06 -1.35
C ILE A 229 -17.97 7.89 -2.03
N TYR A 230 -19.06 7.81 -1.25
CA TYR A 230 -20.46 7.88 -1.70
C TYR A 230 -21.10 9.19 -1.27
#